data_AF-A0A7X7RUZ1-F1
#
_entry.id   AF-A0A7X7RUZ1-F1
#
_cell.length_a   1.000
_cell.length_b   1.000
_cell.length_c   1.000
_cell.angle_alpha   90.00
_cell.angle_beta   90.00
_cell.angle_gamma   90.00
#
_symmetry.space_group_name_H-M   'P 1'
#
loop_
_entity.id
_entity.type
_entity.pdbx_description
1 polymer ?
#
loop_
_entity_poly.entity_id
_entity_poly.type
_entity_poly.pdbx_seq_one_letter_code
_entity_poly.pdbx_strand_id
1 'polypeptide(L)' 'FIHSEYQSRVARVMKRNDLSENEAIARIRKTDKNRAHYYEQYTDKPWGNAANYDISLSSSYFGIEGTAKLIAEIAENY' A
#
# COMPACT_ATOMS: atom_id res chain seq x y z
N PHE A 1 -5.46 2.28 -5.46
CA PHE A 1 -4.40 1.51 -4.80
C PHE A 1 -3.37 2.44 -4.19
N ILE A 2 -3.02 2.25 -2.91
CA ILE A 2 -1.97 3.04 -2.25
C ILE A 2 -0.76 2.16 -2.04
N HIS A 3 0.38 2.60 -2.56
CA HIS A 3 1.66 1.94 -2.41
C HIS A 3 2.71 2.90 -1.88
N SER A 4 3.94 2.40 -1.73
CA SER A 4 5.08 3.13 -1.20
C SER A 4 6.34 2.35 -1.54
N GLU A 5 7.48 3.04 -1.61
CA GLU A 5 8.78 2.38 -1.65
C GLU A 5 8.95 1.39 -0.50
N TYR A 6 9.63 0.29 -0.78
CA TYR A 6 9.75 -0.84 0.16
C TYR A 6 10.35 -0.41 1.50
N GLN A 7 11.45 0.35 1.48
CA GLN A 7 12.12 0.80 2.70
C GLN A 7 11.26 1.75 3.54
N SER A 8 10.50 2.64 2.88
CA SER A 8 9.52 3.50 3.55
C SER A 8 8.41 2.67 4.26
N ARG A 9 8.00 1.54 3.66
CA ARG A 9 7.03 0.62 4.28
C ARG A 9 7.64 -0.09 5.48
N VAL A 10 8.86 -0.59 5.35
CA VAL A 10 9.59 -1.28 6.44
C VAL A 10 9.73 -0.35 7.65
N ALA A 11 10.28 0.85 7.46
CA ALA A 11 10.45 1.82 8.55
C ALA A 11 9.12 2.18 9.25
N ARG A 12 8.04 2.34 8.47
CA ARG A 12 6.71 2.63 9.02
C ARG A 12 6.13 1.46 9.82
N VAL A 13 6.31 0.23 9.33
CA VAL A 13 5.84 -0.98 10.03
C VAL A 13 6.65 -1.20 11.31
N MET A 14 7.98 -1.06 11.26
CA MET A 14 8.84 -1.11 12.45
C MET A 14 8.34 -0.14 13.52
N LYS A 15 8.21 1.15 13.17
CA LYS A 15 7.79 2.18 14.12
C LYS A 15 6.38 1.96 14.68
N ARG A 16 5.42 1.57 13.83
CA ARG A 16 4.01 1.41 14.25
C ARG A 16 3.79 0.17 15.10
N ASN A 17 4.55 -0.89 14.85
CA ASN A 17 4.33 -2.20 15.45
C ASN A 17 5.40 -2.59 16.48
N ASP A 18 6.36 -1.71 16.74
CA ASP A 18 7.51 -1.96 17.62
C ASP A 18 8.24 -3.27 17.26
N LEU A 19 8.66 -3.36 16.00
CA LEU A 19 9.28 -4.55 15.43
C LEU A 19 10.70 -4.26 14.96
N SER A 20 11.55 -5.28 15.02
CA SER A 20 12.81 -5.28 14.28
C SER A 20 12.56 -5.21 12.77
N GLU A 21 13.61 -4.84 12.01
CA GLU A 21 13.54 -4.78 10.55
C GLU A 21 13.13 -6.13 9.94
N ASN A 22 13.72 -7.23 10.42
CA ASN A 22 13.41 -8.58 9.94
C ASN A 22 11.95 -8.98 10.19
N GLU A 23 11.42 -8.68 11.38
CA GLU A 23 10.02 -8.93 11.71
C GLU A 23 9.08 -8.08 10.87
N ALA A 24 9.42 -6.81 10.64
CA ALA A 24 8.65 -5.92 9.76
C ALA A 24 8.63 -6.42 8.31
N ILE A 25 9.78 -6.85 7.77
CA ILE A 25 9.91 -7.46 6.45
C ILE A 25 9.06 -8.72 6.34
N ALA A 26 9.16 -9.62 7.31
CA ALA A 26 8.39 -10.87 7.34
C ALA A 26 6.89 -10.59 7.40
N ARG A 27 6.48 -9.62 8.23
CA ARG A 27 5.09 -9.17 8.34
C ARG A 27 4.58 -8.59 7.01
N ILE A 28 5.35 -7.70 6.37
CA ILE A 28 5.01 -7.11 5.08
C ILE A 28 4.80 -8.20 4.02
N ARG A 29 5.76 -9.14 3.90
CA ARG A 29 5.67 -10.24 2.93
C ARG A 29 4.43 -11.11 3.17
N LYS A 30 4.16 -11.47 4.42
CA LYS A 30 2.99 -12.28 4.78
C LYS A 30 1.69 -11.53 4.47
N THR A 31 1.59 -10.26 4.83
CA THR A 31 0.40 -9.44 4.57
C THR A 31 0.17 -9.22 3.08
N ASP A 32 1.21 -8.89 2.31
CA ASP A 32 1.10 -8.68 0.87
C ASP A 32 0.70 -9.98 0.15
N LYS A 33 1.30 -11.12 0.52
CA LYS A 33 0.91 -12.43 -0.01
C LYS A 33 -0.56 -12.74 0.25
N ASN A 34 -1.04 -12.50 1.47
CA ASN A 34 -2.43 -12.74 1.82
C ASN A 34 -3.40 -11.82 1.06
N ARG A 35 -3.03 -10.55 0.87
CA ARG A 35 -3.82 -9.58 0.08
C ARG A 35 -3.88 -9.98 -1.39
N ALA A 36 -2.75 -10.37 -1.97
CA ALA A 36 -2.68 -10.83 -3.35
C ALA A 36 -3.55 -12.06 -3.56
N HIS A 37 -3.39 -13.08 -2.71
CA HIS A 37 -4.18 -14.29 -2.78
C HIS A 37 -5.68 -14.00 -2.68
N TYR A 38 -6.11 -13.24 -1.67
CA TYR A 38 -7.53 -12.90 -1.52
C TYR A 38 -8.06 -12.14 -2.74
N TYR A 39 -7.37 -11.07 -3.16
CA TYR A 39 -7.82 -10.25 -4.28
C TYR A 39 -7.93 -11.07 -5.58
N GLU A 40 -6.90 -11.86 -5.89
CA GLU A 40 -6.88 -12.71 -7.09
C GLU A 40 -7.97 -13.78 -7.03
N GLN A 41 -8.20 -14.42 -5.89
CA GLN A 41 -9.24 -15.45 -5.76
C GLN A 41 -10.67 -14.94 -6.03
N TYR A 42 -10.95 -13.67 -5.74
CA TYR A 42 -12.30 -13.12 -5.90
C TYR A 42 -12.48 -12.24 -7.13
N THR A 43 -11.40 -11.88 -7.82
CA THR A 43 -11.47 -10.96 -8.96
C THR A 43 -10.86 -11.51 -10.24
N ASP A 44 -10.13 -12.62 -10.17
CA ASP A 44 -9.29 -13.17 -11.24
C ASP A 44 -8.30 -12.15 -11.82
N LYS A 45 -7.99 -11.09 -11.06
CA LYS A 45 -7.12 -9.98 -11.46
C LYS A 45 -5.86 -9.92 -10.59
N PRO A 46 -4.67 -9.62 -11.17
CA PRO A 46 -3.44 -9.47 -10.39
C PRO A 46 -3.52 -8.33 -9.38
N TRP A 47 -3.19 -8.59 -8.11
CA TRP A 47 -3.14 -7.55 -7.08
C TRP A 47 -2.00 -6.57 -7.33
N GLY A 48 -2.27 -5.28 -7.16
CA GLY A 48 -1.27 -4.22 -7.32
C GLY A 48 -0.96 -3.83 -8.78
N ASN A 49 -1.57 -4.49 -9.77
CA ASN A 49 -1.53 -4.00 -11.16
C ASN A 49 -2.37 -2.71 -11.26
N ALA A 50 -1.74 -1.61 -11.65
CA ALA A 50 -2.37 -0.29 -11.71
C ALA A 50 -3.63 -0.26 -12.59
N ALA A 51 -3.68 -1.05 -13.67
CA ALA A 51 -4.85 -1.13 -14.56
C ALA A 51 -6.12 -1.66 -13.88
N ASN A 52 -5.99 -2.27 -12.69
CA ASN A 52 -7.12 -2.79 -11.93
C ASN A 52 -7.73 -1.77 -10.95
N TYR A 53 -7.24 -0.53 -10.94
CA TYR A 53 -7.69 0.53 -10.05
C TYR A 53 -7.84 1.83 -10.84
N ASP A 54 -8.86 2.64 -10.53
CA ASP A 54 -9.03 3.95 -11.16
C ASP A 54 -7.89 4.91 -10.82
N ILE A 55 -7.32 4.76 -9.61
CA ILE A 55 -6.24 5.60 -9.09
C ILE A 55 -5.18 4.72 -8.41
N SER A 56 -3.89 4.99 -8.67
CA SER A 56 -2.75 4.39 -7.95
C SER A 56 -1.76 5.47 -7.51
N LEU A 57 -1.51 5.59 -6.20
CA LEU A 57 -0.68 6.66 -5.61
C LEU A 57 0.44 6.11 -4.73
N SER A 58 1.62 6.73 -4.84
CA SER A 58 2.79 6.43 -4.00
C SER A 58 2.88 7.36 -2.79
N SER A 59 2.58 6.83 -1.62
CA SER A 59 2.66 7.57 -0.35
C SER A 59 4.08 7.84 0.15
N SER A 60 5.11 7.25 -0.46
CA SER A 60 6.50 7.64 -0.22
C SER A 60 6.89 8.92 -0.98
N TYR A 61 6.21 9.23 -2.08
CA TYR A 61 6.50 10.43 -2.88
C TYR A 61 5.76 11.66 -2.32
N PHE A 62 4.47 11.53 -2.04
CA PHE A 62 3.64 12.65 -1.57
C PHE A 62 3.59 12.79 -0.04
N GLY A 63 4.16 11.84 0.70
CA GLY A 63 3.94 11.72 2.15
C GLY A 63 2.50 11.34 2.50
N ILE A 64 2.20 11.18 3.79
CA ILE A 64 0.85 10.77 4.24
C ILE A 64 -0.17 11.88 3.97
N GLU A 65 0.10 13.09 4.45
CA GLU A 65 -0.81 14.23 4.30
C GLU A 65 -1.04 14.61 2.83
N GLY A 66 0.03 14.64 2.03
CA GLY A 66 -0.10 14.92 0.60
C GLY A 66 -0.90 13.86 -0.15
N THR A 67 -0.71 12.58 0.19
CA THR A 67 -1.53 11.49 -0.39
C THR A 67 -3.00 11.62 0.03
N ALA A 68 -3.27 11.91 1.30
CA ALA A 68 -4.64 12.07 1.80
C ALA A 68 -5.34 13.26 1.13
N LYS A 69 -4.64 14.39 0.99
CA LYS A 69 -5.14 15.57 0.27
C LYS A 69 -5.50 15.24 -1.18
N LEU A 70 -4.60 14.57 -1.91
CA LEU A 70 -4.87 14.19 -3.31
C LEU A 70 -6.10 13.27 -3.44
N ILE A 71 -6.28 12.32 -2.52
CA ILE A 71 -7.47 11.45 -2.53
C ILE A 71 -8.74 12.26 -2.28
N ALA A 72 -8.72 13.19 -1.32
CA ALA A 72 -9.86 14.04 -1.02
C ALA A 72 -10.22 14.94 -2.23
N GLU A 73 -9.23 15.57 -2.86
CA GLU A 73 -9.44 16.40 -4.05
C GLU A 73 -10.02 15.58 -5.21
N ILE A 74 -9.55 14.34 -5.42
CA ILE A 74 -10.14 13.49 -6.47
C ILE A 74 -11.59 13.14 -6.15
N ALA A 75 -11.92 12.85 -4.88
CA ALA A 75 -13.28 12.50 -4.46
C ALA A 75 -14.26 13.69 -4.53
N GLU A 76 -13.79 14.92 -4.38
CA GLU A 76 -14.62 16.13 -4.49
C GLU A 76 -14.91 16.53 -5.94
N ASN A 77 -14.03 16.16 -6.88
CA ASN A 77 -14.12 16.53 -8.29
C ASN A 77 -14.70 15.40 -9.18
N TYR A 78 -15.12 14.29 -8.56
CA TYR A 78 -15.85 13.17 -9.18
C TYR A 78 -17.29 13.14 -8.68
#